data_AF-V4J8J9-F1
#
_entry.id   AF-V4J8J9-F1
#
_cell.length_a   1.000
_cell.length_b   1.000
_cell.length_c   1.000
_cell.angle_alpha   90.00
_cell.angle_beta   90.00
_cell.angle_gamma   90.00
#
_symmetry.space_group_name_H-M   'P 1'
#
loop_
_entity.id
_entity.type
_entity.pdbx_description
1 polymer ?
#
loop_
_entity_poly.entity_id
_entity_poly.type
_entity_poly.pdbx_seq_one_letter_code
_entity_poly.pdbx_strand_id
1 'polypeptide(L)'
;CIRDRGKDTGTVRLQDGPVTVVAELAKRVDWDQATLANLVERIRADGADPAEYVDIAFSVPERKYTAWPTDIRQEFEPARTVRTGKPKFRLLLGEEVR
;
A
#
# COMPACT_ATOMS: atom_id res chain seq x y z
N CYS A 1 27.01 -6.65 -5.38
CA CYS A 1 26.44 -5.59 -4.52
C CYS A 1 26.30 -4.32 -5.36
N ILE A 2 25.08 -3.90 -5.75
CA ILE A 2 24.82 -2.91 -6.82
C ILE A 2 24.92 -1.45 -6.34
N ARG A 3 25.36 -1.21 -5.10
CA ARG A 3 25.41 0.13 -4.48
C ARG A 3 26.52 1.05 -5.01
N ASP A 4 27.42 0.55 -5.86
CA ASP A 4 28.73 1.16 -6.11
C ASP A 4 28.83 1.98 -7.42
N ARG A 5 27.70 2.26 -8.11
CA ARG A 5 27.72 3.01 -9.40
C ARG A 5 26.88 4.27 -9.47
N GLY A 6 26.39 4.78 -8.33
CA GLY A 6 25.78 6.12 -8.24
C GLY A 6 24.65 6.43 -9.23
N LYS A 7 24.01 5.40 -9.80
CA LYS A 7 22.87 5.54 -10.71
C LYS A 7 21.65 4.99 -10.01
N ASP A 8 20.82 5.90 -9.49
CA ASP A 8 19.61 5.55 -8.75
C ASP A 8 18.44 5.14 -9.65
N THR A 9 18.55 5.37 -10.96
CA THR A 9 17.54 4.99 -11.97
C THR A 9 18.17 4.72 -13.34
N GLY A 10 17.54 3.88 -14.17
CA GLY A 10 17.92 3.62 -15.57
C GLY A 10 18.38 2.19 -15.86
N THR A 11 18.81 1.95 -17.09
CA THR A 11 19.30 0.63 -17.55
C THR A 11 20.78 0.45 -17.20
N VAL A 12 21.10 -0.47 -16.30
CA VAL A 12 22.47 -0.84 -15.95
C VAL A 12 22.83 -2.13 -16.70
N ARG A 13 23.87 -2.06 -17.54
CA ARG A 13 24.46 -3.24 -18.18
C ARG A 13 25.67 -3.69 -17.37
N LEU A 14 25.62 -4.90 -16.83
CA LEU A 14 26.75 -5.56 -16.20
C LEU A 14 27.25 -6.67 -17.12
N GLN A 15 28.55 -6.72 -17.34
CA GLN A 15 29.21 -7.81 -18.06
C GLN A 15 29.76 -8.79 -17.04
N ASP A 16 29.35 -10.05 -17.14
CA ASP A 16 29.89 -11.16 -16.37
C ASP A 16 30.31 -12.28 -17.34
N GLY A 17 31.59 -12.29 -17.70
CA GLY A 17 32.14 -13.17 -18.73
C GLY A 17 31.42 -13.00 -20.08
N PRO A 18 30.87 -14.07 -20.69
CA PRO A 18 30.15 -13.98 -21.95
C PRO A 18 28.72 -13.43 -21.80
N VAL A 19 28.23 -13.22 -20.58
CA VAL A 19 26.85 -12.82 -20.32
C VAL A 19 26.79 -11.31 -20.07
N THR A 20 25.83 -10.65 -20.72
CA THR A 20 25.48 -9.26 -20.40
C THR A 20 24.16 -9.25 -19.64
N VAL A 21 24.22 -8.93 -18.35
CA VAL A 21 23.05 -8.75 -17.49
C VAL A 21 22.57 -7.31 -17.65
N VAL A 22 21.39 -7.15 -18.25
CA VAL A 22 20.72 -5.85 -18.38
C VAL A 22 19.67 -5.75 -17.27
N ALA A 23 19.91 -4.86 -16.31
CA ALA A 23 18.96 -4.55 -15.25
C ALA A 23 18.28 -3.21 -15.54
N GLU A 24 16.96 -3.22 -15.69
CA GLU A 24 16.15 -2.01 -15.81
C GLU A 24 15.67 -1.58 -14.42
N LEU A 25 16.20 -0.46 -13.92
CA LEU A 25 15.81 0.13 -12.65
C LEU A 25 14.80 1.24 -12.94
N ALA A 26 13.52 0.87 -12.94
CA ALA A 26 12.43 1.83 -13.08
C ALA A 26 12.44 2.83 -11.92
N LYS A 27 12.24 4.12 -12.23
CA LYS A 27 12.07 5.16 -11.22
C LYS A 27 10.87 4.80 -10.34
N ARG A 28 11.11 4.63 -9.04
CA ARG A 28 10.06 4.56 -8.03
C ARG A 28 10.17 5.78 -7.13
N VAL A 29 9.05 6.46 -6.95
CA VAL A 29 8.94 7.52 -5.94
C VAL A 29 8.32 6.86 -4.73
N ASP A 30 9.05 6.88 -3.61
CA ASP A 30 8.56 6.44 -2.32
C ASP A 30 8.36 7.68 -1.45
N TRP A 31 7.26 7.71 -0.69
CA TRP A 31 6.90 8.84 0.16
C TRP A 31 6.92 8.39 1.61
N ASP A 32 7.74 9.05 2.43
CA ASP A 32 7.73 8.86 3.87
C ASP A 32 6.40 9.36 4.47
N GLN A 33 5.55 8.41 4.84
CA GLN A 33 4.23 8.66 5.37
C GLN A 33 4.25 9.42 6.71
N ALA A 34 5.28 9.23 7.54
CA ALA A 34 5.39 9.95 8.81
C ALA A 34 5.70 11.43 8.56
N THR A 35 6.59 11.70 7.61
CA THR A 35 6.92 13.06 7.18
C THR A 35 5.71 13.75 6.52
N LEU A 36 4.96 13.03 5.68
CA LEU A 36 3.73 13.56 5.08
C LEU A 36 2.66 13.89 6.12
N ALA A 37 2.45 13.04 7.12
CA ALA A 37 1.50 13.30 8.20
C ALA A 37 1.86 14.58 8.97
N ASN A 38 3.14 14.77 9.29
CA ASN A 38 3.61 16.00 9.95
C ASN A 38 3.44 17.25 9.07
N LEU A 39 3.57 17.13 7.75
CA LEU A 39 3.34 18.24 6.83
C LEU A 39 1.86 18.62 6.78
N VAL A 40 0.96 17.63 6.70
CA VAL A 40 -0.50 17.83 6.73
C VAL A 40 -0.93 18.56 7.99
N GLU A 41 -0.43 18.16 9.17
CA GLU A 41 -0.76 18.82 10.43
C GLU A 41 -0.27 20.28 10.48
N ARG A 42 0.93 20.57 9.93
CA ARG A 42 1.40 21.95 9.81
C ARG A 42 0.52 22.80 8.90
N ILE A 43 0.14 22.28 7.74
CA ILE A 43 -0.74 22.98 6.80
C ILE A 43 -2.08 23.33 7.47
N ARG A 44 -2.65 22.40 8.26
CA ARG A 44 -3.87 22.66 9.04
C ARG A 44 -3.67 23.73 10.10
N ALA A 45 -2.55 23.70 10.81
CA ALA A 45 -2.23 24.68 11.84
C ALA A 45 -2.08 26.11 11.27
N ASP A 46 -1.59 26.21 10.03
CA ASP A 46 -1.45 27.47 9.30
C ASP A 46 -2.79 27.96 8.70
N GLY A 47 -3.88 27.20 8.88
CA GLY A 47 -5.23 27.55 8.44
C GLY A 47 -5.54 27.24 6.97
N ALA A 48 -4.62 26.56 6.28
CA ALA A 48 -4.82 26.08 4.92
C ALA A 48 -5.47 24.69 4.90
N ASP A 49 -6.15 24.35 3.80
CA ASP A 49 -6.73 23.03 3.61
C ASP A 49 -5.69 22.05 2.99
N PRO A 50 -5.27 20.99 3.69
CA PRO A 50 -4.35 20.00 3.13
C PRO A 50 -4.92 19.23 1.94
N ALA A 51 -6.25 19.16 1.79
CA ALA A 51 -6.89 18.46 0.69
C ALA A 51 -6.59 19.10 -0.68
N GLU A 52 -6.14 20.36 -0.70
CA GLU A 52 -5.68 21.02 -1.93
C GLU A 52 -4.33 20.48 -2.44
N TYR A 53 -3.57 19.80 -1.57
CA TYR A 53 -2.19 19.40 -1.85
C TYR A 53 -1.98 17.88 -1.79
N VAL A 54 -2.79 17.15 -1.04
CA VAL A 54 -2.64 15.70 -0.85
C VAL A 54 -3.98 14.96 -0.82
N ASP A 55 -4.01 13.79 -1.46
CA ASP A 55 -5.10 12.84 -1.29
C ASP A 55 -4.91 12.06 0.03
N ILE A 56 -5.83 12.25 0.98
CA ILE A 56 -5.80 11.56 2.26
C ILE A 56 -6.72 10.34 2.21
N ALA A 57 -6.13 9.15 2.26
CA ALA A 57 -6.87 7.90 2.36
C ALA A 57 -6.66 7.25 3.73
N PHE A 58 -7.75 7.08 4.49
CA PHE A 58 -7.72 6.31 5.73
C PHE A 58 -7.96 4.83 5.42
N SER A 59 -7.03 3.97 5.84
CA SER A 59 -7.16 2.52 5.71
C SER A 59 -7.14 1.86 7.08
N VAL A 60 -8.22 1.16 7.40
CA VAL A 60 -8.32 0.35 8.62
C VAL A 60 -8.23 -1.12 8.23
N PRO A 61 -7.14 -1.83 8.59
CA PRO A 61 -7.06 -3.26 8.36
C PRO A 61 -8.11 -4.02 9.17
N GLU A 62 -8.87 -4.91 8.54
CA GLU A 62 -9.95 -5.66 9.19
C GLU A 62 -9.47 -6.44 10.43
N ARG A 63 -8.24 -7.00 10.38
CA ARG A 63 -7.62 -7.68 11.52
C ARG A 63 -7.45 -6.77 12.74
N LYS A 64 -7.14 -5.48 12.53
CA LYS A 64 -7.02 -4.51 13.61
C LYS A 64 -8.41 -4.15 14.13
N TYR A 65 -9.36 -3.89 13.22
CA TYR A 65 -10.74 -3.58 13.57
C TYR A 65 -11.40 -4.65 14.47
N THR A 66 -11.19 -5.94 14.17
CA THR A 66 -11.73 -7.04 15.01
C THR A 66 -11.05 -7.17 16.38
N ALA A 67 -9.83 -6.64 16.52
CA ALA A 67 -9.06 -6.69 17.77
C ALA A 67 -9.30 -5.45 18.67
N TRP A 68 -10.05 -4.45 18.19
CA TRP A 68 -10.34 -3.25 18.95
C TRP A 68 -11.38 -3.49 20.05
N PRO A 69 -11.35 -2.67 21.13
CA PRO A 69 -12.44 -2.59 22.10
C PRO A 69 -13.77 -2.26 21.42
N THR A 70 -14.87 -2.72 22.00
CA THR A 70 -16.22 -2.56 21.44
C THR A 70 -16.59 -1.08 21.23
N ASP A 71 -16.17 -0.20 22.14
CA ASP A 71 -16.53 1.23 22.10
C ASP A 71 -16.00 1.91 20.83
N ILE A 72 -14.70 1.75 20.54
CA ILE A 72 -14.09 2.29 19.31
C ILE A 72 -14.67 1.61 18.07
N ARG A 73 -14.98 0.32 18.15
CA ARG A 73 -15.55 -0.42 17.02
C ARG A 73 -16.91 0.14 16.61
N GLN A 74 -17.75 0.53 17.57
CA GLN A 74 -19.08 1.10 17.34
C GLN A 74 -19.00 2.47 16.65
N GLU A 75 -18.01 3.30 16.98
CA GLU A 75 -17.83 4.60 16.33
C GLU A 75 -17.50 4.46 14.83
N PHE A 76 -16.77 3.42 14.46
CA PHE A 76 -16.34 3.17 13.07
C PHE A 76 -17.33 2.31 12.27
N GLU A 77 -18.33 1.73 12.92
CA GLU A 77 -19.31 0.85 12.28
C GLU A 77 -20.14 1.54 11.19
N PRO A 78 -20.61 2.79 11.33
CA PRO A 78 -21.33 3.51 10.26
C PRO A 78 -20.47 3.78 9.02
N ALA A 79 -19.16 3.94 9.18
CA ALA A 79 -18.22 4.13 8.08
C ALA A 79 -17.84 2.82 7.38
N ARG A 80 -18.16 1.66 7.99
CA ARG A 80 -17.80 0.34 7.48
C ARG A 80 -18.80 -0.14 6.43
N THR A 81 -18.41 -0.04 5.16
CA THR A 81 -19.16 -0.67 4.07
C THR A 81 -18.61 -2.06 3.76
N VAL A 82 -19.34 -3.12 4.12
CA VAL A 82 -19.01 -4.48 3.69
C VAL A 82 -19.49 -4.68 2.26
N ARG A 83 -18.55 -4.72 1.32
CA ARG A 83 -18.82 -5.15 -0.06
C ARG A 83 -18.42 -6.61 -0.22
N THR A 84 -19.23 -7.38 -0.94
CA THR A 84 -18.86 -8.74 -1.32
C THR A 84 -17.62 -8.69 -2.22
N GLY A 85 -16.57 -9.40 -1.81
CA GLY A 85 -15.37 -9.54 -2.62
C GLY A 85 -15.63 -10.37 -3.87
N LYS A 86 -14.65 -10.44 -4.77
CA LYS A 86 -14.72 -11.33 -5.95
C LYS A 86 -15.03 -12.76 -5.49
N PRO A 87 -16.08 -13.41 -6.03
CA PRO A 87 -16.42 -14.76 -5.62
C PRO A 87 -15.27 -15.72 -5.97
N LYS A 88 -14.90 -16.57 -5.00
CA LYS A 88 -13.98 -17.68 -5.23
C LYS A 88 -14.80 -18.96 -5.28
N PHE A 89 -14.91 -19.54 -6.47
CA PHE A 89 -15.59 -20.81 -6.66
C PHE A 89 -14.59 -21.94 -6.39
N ARG A 90 -14.94 -22.84 -5.49
CA ARG A 90 -14.27 -24.13 -5.32
C ARG A 90 -15.24 -25.19 -5.79
N LEU A 91 -14.89 -25.87 -6.88
CA LEU A 91 -15.66 -27.02 -7.36
C LEU A 91 -15.21 -28.24 -6.59
N LEU A 92 -16.15 -28.89 -5.89
CA LEU A 92 -15.94 -30.17 -5.26
C LEU A 92 -16.73 -31.19 -6.07
N LEU A 93 -16.09 -32.29 -6.46
CA LEU A 93 -16.83 -33.44 -6.97
C LEU A 93 -17.67 -33.94 -5.80
N GLY A 94 -18.99 -34.00 -5.97
CA GLY A 94 -19.83 -34.72 -5.01
C GLY A 94 -19.33 -36.15 -4.94
N GLU A 95 -19.07 -36.66 -3.73
CA GLU A 95 -19.39 -38.06 -3.52
C GLU A 95 -20.86 -38.20 -3.91
N GLU A 96 -21.11 -39.10 -4.86
CA GLU A 96 -22.46 -39.55 -5.19
C GLU A 96 -23.23 -39.70 -3.88
N VAL A 97 -24.33 -38.96 -3.80
CA VAL A 97 -25.41 -39.29 -2.88
C VAL A 97 -25.74 -40.76 -3.17
N ARG A 98 -25.36 -41.63 -2.25
CA ARG A 98 -26.00 -42.93 -2.09
C ARG A 98 -27.09 -42.80 -1.05
#